data_AF-D0LPE3-F1
#
_entry.id   AF-D0LPE3-F1
#
_cell.length_a   1.000
_cell.length_b   1.000
_cell.length_c   1.000
_cell.angle_alpha   90.00
_cell.angle_beta   90.00
_cell.angle_gamma   90.00
#
_symmetry.space_group_name_H-M   'P 1'
#
loop_
_entity.id
_entity.type
_entity.pdbx_description
1 polymer ?
#
loop_
_entity_poly.entity_id
_entity_poly.type
_entity_poly.pdbx_seq_one_letter_code
_entity_poly.pdbx_strand_id
1 'polypeptide(L)'
;MNNAWNQAKDMAEQHSGSLFVRLTGDGDTIVGAFLGEPFPREVVWTGDKYLDASSPEAEPYIKQGKNASLRVAINFYVPGDKSVKVYEMGAATFKSLFKLRDKYGLDQWLFEIQRHGGKGDSRTQYTILPDQQLDDAKRAHLAQLELHNLADLVQGDGDGQEPKSGGKRQTTTDSDSDERPAPRSEKASDCIDAALAEKILPRLKALPRSVVDAFLEEFGAERVRELKASQQGAVLERLHALEAQARPAEVDPFA
;
A
#
# COMPACT_ATOMS: atom_id res chain seq x y z
N MET A 1 -4.92 -31.44 4.91
CA MET A 1 -5.12 -31.46 3.44
C MET A 1 -4.91 -30.03 2.95
N ASN A 2 -3.74 -29.72 2.41
CA ASN A 2 -3.47 -28.44 1.75
C ASN A 2 -3.99 -28.54 0.31
N ASN A 3 -5.15 -27.94 0.02
CA ASN A 3 -5.60 -27.80 -1.36
C ASN A 3 -5.00 -26.51 -1.96
N ALA A 4 -4.94 -26.47 -3.29
CA ALA A 4 -4.40 -25.32 -4.03
C ALA A 4 -5.12 -23.99 -3.73
N TRP A 5 -6.34 -24.02 -3.17
CA TRP A 5 -7.08 -22.83 -2.75
C TRP A 5 -6.52 -22.20 -1.47
N ASN A 6 -6.14 -23.00 -0.49
CA ASN A 6 -5.47 -22.50 0.71
C ASN A 6 -4.09 -21.94 0.35
N GLN A 7 -3.35 -22.63 -0.53
CA GLN A 7 -2.05 -22.15 -1.01
C GLN A 7 -2.17 -20.87 -1.85
N ALA A 8 -3.21 -20.75 -2.69
CA ALA A 8 -3.47 -19.53 -3.46
C ALA A 8 -3.92 -18.36 -2.58
N LYS A 9 -4.67 -18.62 -1.50
CA LYS A 9 -5.03 -17.64 -0.48
C LYS A 9 -3.78 -17.15 0.25
N ASP A 10 -2.94 -18.05 0.75
CA ASP A 10 -1.70 -17.72 1.45
C ASP A 10 -0.73 -16.95 0.53
N MET A 11 -0.64 -17.31 -0.75
CA MET A 11 0.18 -16.59 -1.74
C MET A 11 -0.41 -15.21 -2.11
N ALA A 12 -1.74 -15.07 -2.19
CA ALA A 12 -2.39 -13.77 -2.43
C ALA A 12 -2.23 -12.83 -1.23
N GLU A 13 -2.30 -13.36 0.00
CA GLU A 13 -2.04 -12.63 1.23
C GLU A 13 -0.56 -12.20 1.33
N GLN A 14 0.38 -13.08 0.96
CA GLN A 14 1.82 -12.78 0.85
C GLN A 14 2.17 -11.70 -0.19
N HIS A 15 1.30 -11.44 -1.18
CA HIS A 15 1.48 -10.37 -2.17
C HIS A 15 0.88 -9.02 -1.75
N SER A 16 0.36 -8.90 -0.52
CA SER A 16 -0.24 -7.66 0.02
C SER A 16 0.69 -6.91 1.00
N GLY A 17 1.93 -6.67 0.58
CA GLY A 17 2.99 -6.00 1.37
C GLY A 17 2.77 -4.50 1.64
N SER A 18 1.53 -4.05 1.81
CA SER A 18 1.24 -2.69 2.27
C SER A 18 1.59 -2.57 3.76
N LEU A 19 2.40 -1.56 4.10
CA LEU A 19 2.70 -1.16 5.47
C LEU A 19 1.43 -0.87 6.28
N PHE A 20 0.38 -0.38 5.60
CA PHE A 20 -0.91 -0.11 6.21
C PHE A 20 -1.87 -1.28 6.00
N VAL A 21 -2.60 -1.63 7.05
CA VAL A 21 -3.76 -2.52 7.00
C VAL A 21 -4.88 -1.84 6.20
N ARG A 22 -5.36 -2.51 5.15
CA ARG A 22 -6.43 -2.00 4.28
C ARG A 22 -7.56 -3.01 4.16
N LEU A 23 -8.72 -2.64 4.69
CA LEU A 23 -9.99 -3.34 4.47
C LEU A 23 -10.79 -2.51 3.45
N THR A 24 -11.08 -3.09 2.29
CA THR A 24 -11.63 -2.37 1.12
C THR A 24 -13.02 -2.84 0.72
N GLY A 25 -13.27 -4.14 0.86
CA GLY A 25 -14.53 -4.81 0.61
C GLY A 25 -15.45 -4.84 1.82
N ASP A 26 -16.73 -5.09 1.54
CA ASP A 26 -17.70 -5.42 2.57
C ASP A 26 -17.40 -6.81 3.13
N GLY A 27 -17.41 -6.95 4.46
CA GLY A 27 -17.07 -8.20 5.13
C GLY A 27 -15.58 -8.49 5.22
N ASP A 28 -14.70 -7.63 4.68
CA ASP A 28 -13.24 -7.77 4.83
C ASP A 28 -12.88 -7.80 6.33
N THR A 29 -12.08 -8.79 6.71
CA THR A 29 -11.61 -8.98 8.09
C THR A 29 -10.09 -9.00 8.20
N ILE A 30 -9.59 -8.64 9.37
CA ILE A 30 -8.21 -8.89 9.78
C ILE A 30 -8.15 -9.15 11.27
N VAL A 31 -7.27 -10.07 11.68
CA VAL A 31 -7.01 -10.40 13.08
C VAL A 31 -5.59 -9.98 13.45
N GLY A 32 -5.42 -9.36 14.61
CA GLY A 32 -4.10 -8.94 15.07
C GLY A 32 -4.08 -8.28 16.45
N ALA A 33 -2.89 -7.92 16.92
CA ALA A 33 -2.68 -7.28 18.22
C ALA A 33 -2.37 -5.79 18.04
N PHE A 34 -3.00 -4.93 18.83
CA PHE A 34 -2.63 -3.52 18.92
C PHE A 34 -1.39 -3.36 19.78
N LEU A 35 -0.40 -2.62 19.29
CA LEU A 35 0.90 -2.44 19.94
C LEU A 35 1.22 -0.96 20.16
N GLY A 36 1.81 -0.66 21.32
CA GLY A 36 2.29 0.68 21.66
C GLY A 36 1.19 1.74 21.79
N GLU A 37 1.62 2.99 21.78
CA GLU A 37 0.72 4.14 21.92
C GLU A 37 0.14 4.57 20.56
N PRO A 38 -1.12 5.01 20.52
CA PRO A 38 -1.72 5.58 19.31
C PRO A 38 -1.15 6.97 19.00
N PHE A 39 -1.07 7.31 17.72
CA PHE A 39 -0.69 8.64 17.23
C PHE A 39 -1.90 9.36 16.61
N PRO A 40 -2.46 10.38 17.28
CA PRO A 40 -3.58 11.16 16.75
C PRO A 40 -3.11 12.27 15.82
N ARG A 41 -3.89 12.56 14.76
CA ARG A 41 -3.70 13.74 13.92
C ARG A 41 -5.02 14.26 13.36
N GLU A 42 -5.08 15.57 13.15
CA GLU A 42 -6.17 16.20 12.41
C GLU A 42 -5.83 16.24 10.94
N VAL A 43 -6.75 15.79 10.09
CA VAL A 43 -6.54 15.71 8.65
C VAL A 43 -7.72 16.21 7.84
N VAL A 44 -7.44 16.67 6.63
CA VAL A 44 -8.42 17.07 5.63
C VAL A 44 -8.35 16.09 4.45
N TRP A 45 -9.49 15.53 4.04
CA TRP A 45 -9.58 14.68 2.85
C TRP A 45 -9.67 15.53 1.58
N THR A 46 -8.72 15.34 0.67
CA THR A 46 -8.62 16.09 -0.60
C THR A 46 -9.46 15.48 -1.71
N GLY A 47 -9.91 14.23 -1.56
CA GLY A 47 -10.57 13.43 -2.60
C GLY A 47 -9.80 12.16 -2.94
N ASP A 48 -8.49 12.21 -2.75
CA ASP A 48 -7.51 11.18 -3.05
C ASP A 48 -6.63 10.81 -1.85
N LYS A 49 -6.28 11.79 -1.00
CA LYS A 49 -5.44 11.59 0.19
C LYS A 49 -5.88 12.40 1.41
N TYR A 50 -5.28 12.09 2.55
CA TYR A 50 -5.38 12.89 3.76
C TYR A 50 -4.17 13.82 3.84
N LEU A 51 -4.42 15.12 4.02
CA LEU A 51 -3.40 16.10 4.37
C LEU A 51 -3.50 16.42 5.85
N ASP A 52 -2.37 16.71 6.50
CA ASP A 52 -2.38 17.29 7.84
C ASP A 52 -3.15 18.62 7.80
N ALA A 53 -4.13 18.78 8.70
CA ALA A 53 -5.01 19.96 8.71
C ALA A 53 -4.25 21.26 9.03
N SER A 54 -3.08 21.18 9.67
CA SER A 54 -2.19 22.30 9.94
C SER A 54 -1.23 22.62 8.81
N SER A 55 -1.14 21.75 7.79
CA SER A 55 -0.25 21.97 6.65
C SER A 55 -0.75 23.12 5.75
N PRO A 56 0.16 23.92 5.16
CA PRO A 56 -0.21 24.93 4.17
C PRO A 56 -0.97 24.34 2.97
N GLU A 57 -0.71 23.08 2.62
CA GLU A 57 -1.39 22.36 1.54
C GLU A 57 -2.89 22.11 1.82
N ALA A 58 -3.29 22.05 3.09
CA ALA A 58 -4.69 21.87 3.47
C ALA A 58 -5.53 23.17 3.40
N GLU A 59 -4.89 24.35 3.43
CA GLU A 59 -5.57 25.65 3.50
C GLU A 59 -6.60 25.87 2.37
N PRO A 60 -6.32 25.55 1.10
CA PRO A 60 -7.30 25.71 0.02
C PRO A 60 -8.54 24.84 0.22
N TYR A 61 -8.40 23.63 0.73
CA TYR A 61 -9.50 22.69 0.96
C TYR A 61 -10.37 23.13 2.13
N ILE A 62 -9.75 23.65 3.19
CA ILE A 62 -10.47 24.23 4.34
C ILE A 62 -11.28 25.44 3.90
N LYS A 63 -10.71 26.35 3.08
CA LYS A 63 -11.44 27.50 2.50
C LYS A 63 -12.61 27.07 1.60
N GLN A 64 -12.54 25.89 0.98
CA GLN A 64 -13.63 25.29 0.21
C GLN A 64 -14.68 24.59 1.08
N GLY A 65 -14.59 24.68 2.41
CA GLY A 65 -15.54 24.11 3.34
C GLY A 65 -15.31 22.64 3.67
N LYS A 66 -14.13 22.07 3.36
CA LYS A 66 -13.75 20.75 3.85
C LYS A 66 -13.38 20.84 5.33
N ASN A 67 -13.98 19.97 6.14
CA ASN A 67 -13.73 19.94 7.57
C ASN A 67 -12.51 19.08 7.90
N ALA A 68 -11.73 19.52 8.89
CA ALA A 68 -10.74 18.68 9.53
C ALA A 68 -11.43 17.53 10.27
N SER A 69 -10.77 16.38 10.31
CA SER A 69 -11.26 15.15 10.94
C SER A 69 -10.12 14.42 11.66
N LEU A 70 -10.43 13.79 12.78
CA LEU A 70 -9.44 13.00 13.53
C LEU A 70 -9.16 11.67 12.82
N ARG A 71 -7.88 11.42 12.55
CA ARG A 71 -7.34 10.09 12.25
C ARG A 71 -6.38 9.67 13.35
N VAL A 72 -6.43 8.39 13.69
CA VAL A 72 -5.55 7.78 14.69
C VAL A 72 -4.84 6.60 14.06
N ALA A 73 -3.52 6.66 14.03
CA ALA A 73 -2.66 5.54 13.64
C ALA A 73 -2.22 4.76 14.88
N ILE A 74 -2.11 3.44 14.78
CA ILE A 74 -1.56 2.58 15.83
C ILE A 74 -0.82 1.40 15.20
N ASN A 75 0.25 0.93 15.85
CA ASN A 75 0.94 -0.28 15.41
C ASN A 75 0.04 -1.51 15.62
N PHE A 76 0.04 -2.41 14.64
CA PHE A 76 -0.84 -3.57 14.61
C PHE A 76 -0.09 -4.79 14.10
N TYR A 77 0.15 -5.77 14.96
CA TYR A 77 0.80 -7.02 14.56
C TYR A 77 -0.20 -7.96 13.90
N VAL A 78 0.12 -8.42 12.70
CA VAL A 78 -0.69 -9.37 11.92
C VAL A 78 -0.03 -10.75 11.98
N PRO A 79 -0.61 -11.75 12.69
CA PRO A 79 0.00 -13.07 12.83
C PRO A 79 0.22 -13.80 11.52
N GLY A 80 -0.69 -13.65 10.54
CA GLY A 80 -0.57 -14.25 9.21
C GLY A 80 0.68 -13.77 8.46
N ASP A 81 0.98 -12.48 8.57
CA ASP A 81 2.12 -11.84 7.91
C ASP A 81 3.39 -11.85 8.76
N LYS A 82 3.27 -12.20 10.05
CA LYS A 82 4.34 -12.14 11.05
C LYS A 82 5.07 -10.78 11.06
N SER A 83 4.31 -9.71 10.85
CA SER A 83 4.85 -8.35 10.75
C SER A 83 3.99 -7.36 11.51
N VAL A 84 4.64 -6.30 11.99
CA VAL A 84 3.95 -5.11 12.51
C VAL A 84 3.57 -4.25 11.31
N LYS A 85 2.29 -3.90 11.21
CA LYS A 85 1.71 -2.96 10.25
C LYS A 85 1.15 -1.74 10.99
N VAL A 86 0.65 -0.77 10.24
CA VAL A 86 -0.08 0.37 10.79
C VAL A 86 -1.57 0.19 10.50
N TYR A 87 -2.40 0.27 11.55
CA TYR A 87 -3.85 0.39 11.40
C TYR A 87 -4.25 1.84 11.67
N GLU A 88 -4.87 2.47 10.67
CA GLU A 88 -5.38 3.83 10.77
C GLU A 88 -6.91 3.83 10.82
N MET A 89 -7.48 4.57 11.77
CA MET A 89 -8.91 4.59 12.00
C MET A 89 -9.45 6.00 12.24
N GLY A 90 -10.76 6.16 12.04
CA GLY A 90 -11.47 7.40 12.37
C GLY A 90 -11.93 7.44 13.82
N ALA A 91 -12.44 8.60 14.26
CA ALA A 91 -12.86 8.84 15.63
C ALA A 91 -13.89 7.83 16.18
N ALA A 92 -14.84 7.37 15.37
CA ALA A 92 -15.87 6.42 15.83
C ALA A 92 -15.26 5.05 16.18
N THR A 93 -14.43 4.51 15.29
CA THR A 93 -13.70 3.26 15.50
C THR A 93 -12.74 3.37 16.68
N PHE A 94 -12.03 4.50 16.81
CA PHE A 94 -11.12 4.73 17.94
C PHE A 94 -11.84 4.74 19.29
N LYS A 95 -13.04 5.33 19.37
CA LYS A 95 -13.88 5.26 20.59
C LYS A 95 -14.25 3.83 20.96
N SER A 96 -14.50 2.96 19.97
CA SER A 96 -14.73 1.53 20.22
C SER A 96 -13.47 0.84 20.73
N LEU A 97 -12.32 1.12 20.12
CA LEU A 97 -11.03 0.57 20.57
C LEU A 97 -10.70 0.99 22.01
N PHE A 98 -10.96 2.24 22.38
CA PHE A 98 -10.74 2.73 23.74
C PHE A 98 -11.56 1.96 24.78
N LYS A 99 -12.83 1.69 24.49
CA LYS A 99 -13.68 0.84 25.36
C LYS A 99 -13.16 -0.59 25.46
N LEU A 100 -12.61 -1.15 24.39
CA LEU A 100 -12.02 -2.49 24.40
C LEU A 100 -10.74 -2.53 25.22
N ARG A 101 -9.88 -1.50 25.13
CA ARG A 101 -8.69 -1.36 25.98
C ARG A 101 -9.07 -1.40 27.46
N ASP A 102 -10.04 -0.59 27.85
CA ASP A 102 -10.45 -0.48 29.26
C ASP A 102 -11.10 -1.78 29.78
N LYS A 103 -11.75 -2.57 28.90
CA LYS A 103 -12.46 -3.80 29.28
C LYS A 103 -11.61 -5.07 29.20
N TYR A 104 -10.76 -5.19 28.18
CA TYR A 104 -10.06 -6.44 27.86
C TYR A 104 -8.53 -6.32 27.96
N GLY A 105 -7.98 -5.11 27.91
CA GLY A 105 -6.55 -4.87 27.72
C GLY A 105 -6.13 -5.16 26.27
N LEU A 106 -5.45 -4.20 25.63
CA LEU A 106 -5.00 -4.38 24.24
C LEU A 106 -3.82 -5.35 24.12
N ASP A 107 -3.07 -5.51 25.21
CA ASP A 107 -1.91 -6.40 25.35
C ASP A 107 -2.30 -7.85 25.69
N GLN A 108 -3.58 -8.11 25.98
CA GLN A 108 -4.08 -9.41 26.44
C GLN A 108 -4.76 -10.21 25.33
N TRP A 109 -5.12 -9.58 24.21
CA TRP A 109 -5.95 -10.18 23.16
C TRP A 109 -5.46 -9.85 21.76
N LEU A 110 -5.65 -10.79 20.85
CA LEU A 110 -5.86 -10.51 19.44
C LEU A 110 -7.28 -9.98 19.25
N PHE A 111 -7.45 -9.08 18.31
CA PHE A 111 -8.73 -8.51 17.94
C PHE A 111 -9.01 -8.75 16.47
N GLU A 112 -10.22 -9.18 16.17
CA GLU A 112 -10.77 -9.17 14.82
C GLU A 112 -11.33 -7.78 14.53
N ILE A 113 -10.95 -7.23 13.37
CA ILE A 113 -11.49 -6.01 12.82
C ILE A 113 -12.24 -6.39 11.54
N GLN A 114 -13.52 -6.03 11.46
CA GLN A 114 -14.34 -6.26 10.28
C GLN A 114 -14.87 -4.94 9.73
N ARG A 115 -14.77 -4.77 8.41
CA ARG A 115 -15.39 -3.68 7.66
C ARG A 115 -16.82 -4.06 7.24
N HIS A 116 -17.75 -3.14 7.46
CA HIS A 116 -19.13 -3.19 6.94
C HIS A 116 -19.30 -2.04 5.96
N GLY A 117 -19.60 -2.34 4.71
CA GLY A 117 -19.70 -1.38 3.60
C GLY A 117 -18.65 -1.61 2.52
N GLY A 118 -19.11 -1.60 1.26
CA GLY A 118 -18.28 -1.87 0.09
C GLY A 118 -17.29 -0.76 -0.24
N LYS A 119 -16.49 -0.96 -1.29
CA LYS A 119 -15.56 0.04 -1.81
C LYS A 119 -16.33 1.28 -2.29
N GLY A 120 -15.93 2.45 -1.78
CA GLY A 120 -16.59 3.72 -2.11
C GLY A 120 -17.86 4.01 -1.30
N ASP A 121 -18.26 3.12 -0.37
CA ASP A 121 -19.40 3.38 0.50
C ASP A 121 -19.08 4.49 1.53
N SER A 122 -19.86 5.56 1.46
CA SER A 122 -19.77 6.71 2.36
C SER A 122 -20.18 6.41 3.81
N ARG A 123 -20.83 5.27 4.07
CA ARG A 123 -21.34 4.86 5.39
C ARG A 123 -20.64 3.63 5.94
N THR A 124 -19.38 3.45 5.58
CA THR A 124 -18.58 2.34 6.10
C THR A 124 -18.54 2.35 7.62
N GLN A 125 -18.76 1.19 8.23
CA GLN A 125 -18.59 0.96 9.66
C GLN A 125 -17.50 -0.09 9.91
N TYR A 126 -16.92 -0.05 11.11
CA TYR A 126 -15.92 -1.01 11.54
C TYR A 126 -16.33 -1.58 12.89
N THR A 127 -16.28 -2.90 13.00
CA THR A 127 -16.47 -3.63 14.26
C THR A 127 -15.12 -4.15 14.70
N ILE A 128 -14.82 -4.03 16.00
CA ILE A 128 -13.63 -4.61 16.63
C ILE A 128 -14.10 -5.54 17.74
N LEU A 129 -13.71 -6.81 17.69
CA LEU A 129 -14.08 -7.82 18.69
C LEU A 129 -12.82 -8.51 19.24
N PRO A 130 -12.79 -8.87 20.52
CA PRO A 130 -11.75 -9.79 21.01
C PRO A 130 -11.90 -11.13 20.28
N ASP A 131 -10.78 -11.66 19.80
CA ASP A 131 -10.72 -12.92 19.05
C ASP A 131 -10.05 -14.00 19.92
N GLN A 132 -8.73 -13.93 20.06
CA GLN A 132 -7.94 -14.91 20.79
C GLN A 132 -7.16 -14.26 21.93
N GLN A 133 -7.24 -14.83 23.14
CA GLN A 133 -6.40 -14.38 24.26
C GLN A 133 -4.93 -14.77 24.04
N LEU A 134 -4.03 -13.84 24.35
CA LEU A 134 -2.59 -14.03 24.23
C LEU A 134 -2.05 -14.76 25.46
N ASP A 135 -1.30 -15.84 25.23
CA ASP A 135 -0.50 -16.49 26.27
C ASP A 135 0.78 -15.69 26.58
N ASP A 136 1.43 -16.02 27.70
CA ASP A 136 2.59 -15.29 28.20
C ASP A 136 3.75 -15.27 27.20
N ALA A 137 3.95 -16.38 26.47
CA ALA A 137 5.01 -16.48 25.47
C ALA A 137 4.76 -15.54 24.28
N LYS A 138 3.51 -15.47 23.79
CA LYS A 138 3.12 -14.52 22.74
C LYS A 138 3.24 -13.08 23.22
N ARG A 139 2.78 -12.76 24.42
CA ARG A 139 2.92 -11.38 24.96
C ARG A 139 4.39 -10.98 25.07
N ALA A 140 5.25 -11.86 25.55
CA ALA A 140 6.69 -11.62 25.60
C ALA A 140 7.31 -11.43 24.22
N HIS A 141 6.89 -12.20 23.21
CA HIS A 141 7.32 -12.03 21.83
C HIS A 141 6.89 -10.67 21.26
N LEU A 142 5.62 -10.30 21.42
CA LEU A 142 5.08 -9.04 20.89
C LEU A 142 5.76 -7.82 21.51
N ALA A 143 6.12 -7.89 22.80
CA ALA A 143 6.83 -6.82 23.49
C ALA A 143 8.27 -6.58 22.97
N GLN A 144 8.84 -7.53 22.23
CA GLN A 144 10.17 -7.42 21.64
C GLN A 144 10.16 -6.93 20.18
N LEU A 145 8.97 -6.78 19.59
CA LEU A 145 8.86 -6.33 18.20
C LEU A 145 9.26 -4.87 18.07
N GLU A 146 9.99 -4.55 17.01
CA GLU A 146 10.27 -3.17 16.63
C GLU A 146 8.99 -2.53 16.08
N LEU A 147 8.59 -1.42 16.71
CA LEU A 147 7.39 -0.68 16.36
C LEU A 147 7.74 0.43 15.38
N HIS A 148 6.81 0.72 14.46
CA HIS A 148 6.98 1.84 13.55
C HIS A 148 6.92 3.17 14.29
N ASN A 149 7.76 4.13 13.90
CA ASN A 149 7.60 5.52 14.31
C ASN A 149 6.40 6.13 13.58
N LEU A 150 5.26 6.16 14.28
CA LEU A 150 4.00 6.60 13.71
C LEU A 150 4.02 8.07 13.29
N ALA A 151 4.81 8.93 13.96
CA ALA A 151 4.91 10.34 13.60
C ALA A 151 5.59 10.50 12.23
N ASP A 152 6.72 9.82 12.02
CA ASP A 152 7.48 9.89 10.77
C ASP A 152 6.67 9.31 9.60
N LEU A 153 5.98 8.19 9.82
CA LEU A 153 5.22 7.48 8.79
C LEU A 153 3.99 8.23 8.28
N VAL A 154 3.42 9.12 9.10
CA VAL A 154 2.17 9.81 8.73
C VAL A 154 2.40 11.27 8.36
N GLN A 155 3.58 11.81 8.65
CA GLN A 155 4.03 13.14 8.22
C GLN A 155 4.84 13.09 6.91
N GLY A 156 5.61 12.03 6.68
CA GLY A 156 6.22 11.76 5.39
C GLY A 156 5.16 11.21 4.44
N ASP A 157 4.78 12.01 3.44
CA ASP A 157 3.95 11.66 2.28
C ASP A 157 2.96 10.51 2.49
N GLY A 158 1.68 10.84 2.61
CA GLY A 158 0.56 9.90 2.58
C GLY A 158 0.37 9.20 1.22
N ASP A 159 1.42 8.56 0.74
CA ASP A 159 1.43 7.48 -0.24
C ASP A 159 1.96 6.24 0.46
N GLY A 160 1.32 5.09 0.17
CA GLY A 160 1.86 3.78 0.55
C GLY A 160 3.14 3.48 -0.24
N GLN A 161 4.20 4.24 0.00
CA GLN A 161 5.52 4.05 -0.57
C GLN A 161 6.47 3.61 0.56
N GLU A 162 7.14 2.49 0.31
CA GLU A 162 8.05 1.82 1.23
C GLU A 162 9.08 2.80 1.83
N PRO A 163 9.34 2.75 3.15
CA PRO A 163 10.46 3.49 3.72
C PRO A 163 11.76 2.90 3.18
N LYS A 164 12.48 3.69 2.38
CA LYS A 164 13.90 3.45 2.11
C LYS A 164 14.65 3.48 3.44
N SER A 165 15.06 2.31 3.90
CA SER A 165 16.01 2.15 5.01
C SER A 165 17.28 2.95 4.71
N GLY A 166 17.63 3.89 5.58
CA GLY A 166 18.80 4.75 5.36
C GLY A 166 19.07 5.80 6.43
N GLY A 167 19.03 5.46 7.71
CA GLY A 167 19.35 6.37 8.81
C GLY A 167 20.66 6.03 9.52
N LYS A 168 21.76 6.67 9.07
CA LYS A 168 23.13 6.57 9.57
C LYS A 168 23.24 6.74 11.10
N ARG A 169 24.01 5.84 11.74
CA ARG A 169 24.54 6.04 13.10
C ARG A 169 25.94 6.62 13.00
N GLN A 170 26.14 7.78 13.62
CA GLN A 170 27.38 8.55 13.64
C GLN A 170 28.08 8.31 14.99
N THR A 171 29.26 7.66 14.98
CA THR A 171 30.21 7.67 16.12
C THR A 171 31.65 7.63 15.61
N THR A 172 32.31 8.78 15.72
CA THR A 172 33.71 9.03 16.13
C THR A 172 34.75 7.89 16.02
N THR A 173 35.85 8.09 15.28
CA THR A 173 37.24 8.26 15.78
C THR A 173 38.25 8.39 14.63
N ASP A 174 39.43 8.89 15.00
CA ASP A 174 40.54 9.45 14.24
C ASP A 174 41.24 8.57 13.17
N SER A 175 41.87 9.29 12.23
CA SER A 175 43.19 9.06 11.60
C SER A 175 43.61 7.64 11.20
N ASP A 176 43.80 7.38 9.90
CA ASP A 176 45.13 7.33 9.23
C ASP A 176 45.07 6.57 7.87
N SER A 177 45.85 7.08 6.91
CA SER A 177 46.38 6.56 5.63
C SER A 177 45.79 5.38 4.82
N ASP A 178 45.72 5.62 3.51
CA ASP A 178 46.06 4.74 2.35
C ASP A 178 45.17 3.54 1.92
N GLU A 179 44.44 3.73 0.80
CA GLU A 179 44.65 3.10 -0.53
C GLU A 179 43.34 3.05 -1.36
N ARG A 180 43.43 3.54 -2.61
CA ARG A 180 42.40 3.65 -3.68
C ARG A 180 41.92 2.27 -4.22
N PRO A 181 40.81 2.13 -5.01
CA PRO A 181 40.30 3.09 -6.02
C PRO A 181 38.75 3.21 -6.21
N ALA A 182 38.42 4.11 -7.15
CA ALA A 182 37.16 4.65 -7.66
C ALA A 182 35.94 3.71 -7.95
N PRO A 183 34.71 4.26 -8.01
CA PRO A 183 33.46 3.52 -8.12
C PRO A 183 33.19 3.00 -9.54
N ARG A 184 32.69 1.77 -9.65
CA ARG A 184 32.16 1.19 -10.89
C ARG A 184 30.68 1.60 -11.08
N SER A 185 30.47 2.46 -12.07
CA SER A 185 29.30 2.60 -12.95
C SER A 185 28.06 1.72 -12.63
N GLU A 186 26.97 2.39 -12.24
CA GLU A 186 25.61 1.89 -12.41
C GLU A 186 25.32 1.72 -13.91
N LYS A 187 24.95 0.51 -14.33
CA LYS A 187 24.45 0.28 -15.69
C LYS A 187 23.07 0.93 -15.79
N ALA A 188 22.93 1.91 -16.67
CA ALA A 188 21.63 2.37 -17.13
C ALA A 188 20.85 1.16 -17.66
N SER A 189 19.67 0.92 -17.11
CA SER A 189 18.73 -0.10 -17.60
C SER A 189 18.24 0.33 -18.98
N ASP A 190 18.56 -0.44 -20.02
CA ASP A 190 18.09 -0.23 -21.40
C ASP A 190 16.58 -0.49 -21.59
N CYS A 191 15.87 -0.91 -20.53
CA CYS A 191 14.44 -1.21 -20.54
C CYS A 191 13.60 0.00 -20.13
N ILE A 192 12.34 0.01 -20.58
CA ILE A 192 11.35 1.01 -20.16
C ILE A 192 11.22 1.06 -18.64
N ASP A 193 10.99 2.26 -18.11
CA ASP A 193 10.79 2.43 -16.68
C ASP A 193 9.51 1.73 -16.18
N ALA A 194 9.47 1.45 -14.87
CA ALA A 194 8.37 0.73 -14.25
C ALA A 194 7.02 1.47 -14.39
N ALA A 195 7.03 2.80 -14.38
CA ALA A 195 5.84 3.61 -14.49
C ALA A 195 5.22 3.53 -15.90
N LEU A 196 6.04 3.44 -16.94
CA LEU A 196 5.59 3.26 -18.32
C LEU A 196 5.10 1.84 -18.56
N ALA A 197 5.79 0.83 -18.01
CA ALA A 197 5.32 -0.55 -18.06
C ALA A 197 3.94 -0.70 -17.42
N GLU A 198 3.69 -0.04 -16.29
CA GLU A 198 2.38 -0.02 -15.62
C GLU A 198 1.28 0.67 -16.42
N LYS A 199 1.62 1.64 -17.28
CA LYS A 199 0.66 2.30 -18.19
C LYS A 199 0.33 1.47 -19.42
N ILE A 200 1.31 0.72 -19.95
CA ILE A 200 1.15 -0.10 -21.17
C ILE A 200 0.42 -1.42 -20.86
N LEU A 201 0.72 -2.03 -19.72
CA LEU A 201 0.20 -3.35 -19.34
C LEU A 201 -1.34 -3.47 -19.33
N PRO A 202 -2.13 -2.54 -18.73
CA PRO A 202 -3.59 -2.64 -18.74
C PRO A 202 -4.18 -2.46 -20.14
N ARG A 203 -3.54 -1.64 -20.99
CA ARG A 203 -3.96 -1.37 -22.37
C ARG A 203 -3.77 -2.59 -23.26
N LEU A 204 -2.62 -3.27 -23.14
CA LEU A 204 -2.38 -4.55 -23.81
C LEU A 204 -3.34 -5.64 -23.32
N LYS A 205 -3.63 -5.69 -22.01
CA LYS A 205 -4.59 -6.67 -21.44
C LYS A 205 -6.03 -6.51 -21.94
N ALA A 206 -6.38 -5.33 -22.48
CA ALA A 206 -7.67 -5.09 -23.11
C ALA A 206 -7.76 -5.65 -24.55
N LEU A 207 -6.63 -6.03 -25.15
CA LEU A 207 -6.55 -6.64 -26.48
C LEU A 207 -6.60 -8.17 -26.38
N PRO A 208 -7.02 -8.89 -27.44
CA PRO A 208 -6.96 -10.34 -27.48
C PRO A 208 -5.53 -10.84 -27.25
N ARG A 209 -5.38 -11.94 -26.49
CA ARG A 209 -4.06 -12.50 -26.12
C ARG A 209 -3.15 -12.74 -27.33
N SER A 210 -3.69 -13.23 -28.45
CA SER A 210 -2.94 -13.44 -29.69
C SER A 210 -2.34 -12.15 -30.27
N VAL A 211 -2.98 -11.00 -30.04
CA VAL A 211 -2.49 -9.68 -30.47
C VAL A 211 -1.39 -9.18 -29.54
N VAL A 212 -1.50 -9.47 -28.24
CA VAL A 212 -0.48 -9.13 -27.24
C VAL A 212 0.81 -9.92 -27.48
N ASP A 213 0.69 -11.21 -27.75
CA ASP A 213 1.84 -12.08 -28.02
C ASP A 213 2.57 -11.61 -29.30
N ALA A 214 1.83 -11.31 -30.38
CA ALA A 214 2.40 -10.76 -31.61
C ALA A 214 3.04 -9.37 -31.44
N PHE A 215 2.45 -8.51 -30.59
CA PHE A 215 3.00 -7.20 -30.25
C PHE A 215 4.34 -7.34 -29.52
N LEU A 216 4.44 -8.24 -28.54
CA LEU A 216 5.67 -8.46 -27.78
C LEU A 216 6.79 -9.06 -28.66
N GLU A 217 6.43 -9.98 -29.56
CA GLU A 217 7.35 -10.54 -30.55
C GLU A 217 7.87 -9.47 -31.53
N GLU A 218 7.02 -8.53 -31.99
CA GLU A 218 7.40 -7.41 -32.87
C GLU A 218 8.50 -6.52 -32.27
N PHE A 219 8.50 -6.36 -30.94
CA PHE A 219 9.53 -5.60 -30.21
C PHE A 219 10.64 -6.49 -29.61
N GLY A 220 10.63 -7.80 -29.89
CA GLY A 220 11.63 -8.75 -29.41
C GLY A 220 11.69 -8.89 -27.89
N ALA A 221 10.54 -8.77 -27.21
CA ALA A 221 10.40 -8.88 -25.77
C ALA A 221 9.48 -10.06 -25.40
N GLU A 222 9.76 -10.76 -24.31
CA GLU A 222 8.82 -11.79 -23.80
C GLU A 222 7.81 -11.16 -22.83
N ARG A 223 8.16 -10.01 -22.24
CA ARG A 223 7.36 -9.31 -21.24
C ARG A 223 7.42 -7.80 -21.45
N VAL A 224 6.36 -7.10 -21.07
CA VAL A 224 6.27 -5.63 -21.19
C VAL A 224 7.46 -4.90 -20.53
N ARG A 225 7.99 -5.42 -19.41
CA ARG A 225 9.14 -4.84 -18.70
C ARG A 225 10.49 -5.02 -19.42
N GLU A 226 10.53 -5.82 -20.48
CA GLU A 226 11.72 -6.05 -21.31
C GLU A 226 11.72 -5.20 -22.58
N LEU A 227 10.65 -4.42 -22.81
CA LEU A 227 10.61 -3.45 -23.90
C LEU A 227 11.71 -2.41 -23.68
N LYS A 228 12.44 -2.10 -24.75
CA LYS A 228 13.58 -1.19 -24.69
C LYS A 228 13.13 0.25 -24.58
N ALA A 229 13.76 1.03 -23.70
CA ALA A 229 13.49 2.46 -23.54
C ALA A 229 13.70 3.23 -24.87
N SER A 230 14.67 2.80 -25.68
CA SER A 230 14.95 3.38 -27.00
C SER A 230 13.82 3.21 -28.03
N GLN A 231 12.86 2.32 -27.78
CA GLN A 231 11.73 2.02 -28.67
C GLN A 231 10.38 2.52 -28.12
N GLN A 232 10.38 3.24 -26.99
CA GLN A 232 9.18 3.73 -26.31
C GLN A 232 8.19 4.45 -27.24
N GLY A 233 8.67 5.31 -28.14
CA GLY A 233 7.81 6.01 -29.10
C GLY A 233 7.06 5.05 -30.03
N ALA A 234 7.79 4.09 -30.61
CA ALA A 234 7.23 3.08 -31.51
C ALA A 234 6.26 2.12 -30.80
N VAL A 235 6.57 1.74 -29.55
CA VAL A 235 5.71 0.92 -28.69
C VAL A 235 4.36 1.60 -28.44
N LEU A 236 4.37 2.90 -28.13
CA LEU A 236 3.14 3.66 -27.88
C LEU A 236 2.33 3.91 -29.15
N GLU A 237 2.99 4.21 -30.27
CA GLU A 237 2.32 4.40 -31.56
C GLU A 237 1.65 3.11 -32.04
N ARG A 238 2.35 1.98 -31.94
CA ARG A 238 1.82 0.66 -32.30
C ARG A 238 0.65 0.25 -31.41
N LEU A 239 0.75 0.49 -30.10
CA LEU A 239 -0.33 0.26 -29.16
C LEU A 239 -1.59 1.08 -29.51
N HIS A 240 -1.41 2.36 -29.87
CA HIS A 240 -2.52 3.21 -30.29
C HIS A 240 -3.16 2.71 -31.60
N ALA A 241 -2.37 2.23 -32.56
CA ALA A 241 -2.89 1.65 -33.80
C ALA A 241 -3.70 0.36 -33.54
N LEU A 242 -3.25 -0.50 -32.61
CA LEU A 242 -3.98 -1.72 -32.24
C LEU A 242 -5.30 -1.40 -31.52
N GLU A 243 -5.30 -0.41 -30.63
CA GLU A 243 -6.52 0.07 -29.97
C GLU A 243 -7.51 0.71 -30.96
N ALA A 244 -7.01 1.41 -31.98
CA ALA A 244 -7.85 1.98 -33.04
C ALA A 244 -8.50 0.88 -33.91
N GLN A 245 -7.76 -0.20 -34.21
CA GLN A 245 -8.29 -1.37 -34.94
C GLN A 245 -9.27 -2.21 -34.11
N ALA A 246 -9.14 -2.17 -32.78
CA ALA A 246 -10.02 -2.90 -31.86
C ALA A 246 -11.35 -2.18 -31.57
N ARG A 247 -11.53 -0.92 -32.00
CA ARG A 247 -12.82 -0.23 -31.87
C ARG A 247 -13.81 -0.78 -32.91
N PRO A 248 -15.05 -1.14 -32.51
CA PRO A 248 -16.08 -1.49 -33.46
C PRO A 248 -16.38 -0.27 -34.35
N ALA A 249 -16.55 -0.50 -35.66
CA ALA A 249 -16.97 0.56 -36.58
C ALA A 249 -18.28 1.18 -36.06
N GLU A 250 -18.28 2.50 -35.90
CA GLU A 250 -19.42 3.27 -35.45
C GLU A 250 -20.52 3.16 -36.51
N VAL A 251 -21.50 2.28 -36.27
CA VAL A 251 -22.70 2.18 -37.11
C VAL A 251 -23.58 3.37 -36.75
N ASP A 252 -23.73 4.29 -37.70
CA ASP A 252 -24.61 5.45 -37.59
C ASP A 252 -26.05 4.98 -37.31
N PRO A 253 -26.63 5.32 -36.15
CA PRO A 253 -27.99 4.91 -35.80
C PRO A 253 -29.08 5.64 -36.60
N PHE A 254 -28.72 6.52 -37.54
CA PHE A 254 -29.66 7.26 -38.40
C PHE A 254 -29.46 7.02 -39.92
N ALA A 255 -28.66 6.04 -40.33
CA ALA A 255 -28.54 5.61 -41.73
C ALA A 255 -29.59 4.56 -42.14
#